data_AF-A0A544YBF8-F1
#
_entry.id   AF-A0A544YBF8-F1
#
_cell.length_a   1.000
_cell.length_b   1.000
_cell.length_c   1.000
_cell.angle_alpha   90.00
_cell.angle_beta   90.00
_cell.angle_gamma   90.00
#
_symmetry.space_group_name_H-M   'P 1'
#
loop_
_entity.id
_entity.type
_entity.pdbx_description
1 polymer ?
#
loop_
_entity_poly.entity_id
_entity_poly.type
_entity_poly.pdbx_seq_one_letter_code
_entity_poly.pdbx_strand_id
1 'polypeptide(L)'
;MIGDIFSGGRSRALFSGGTGVRRGLVVAAVAALSLGLAVVEIPGGNAGVGALAPWTAQAANAAAGVEDEGADCPVPDLGQLTSNSRLPDPFKKINGQRITSKSDWRCRREEIKKQAERYIYGEKPGKPAGVTGTVSRTGITVNVSANGRSSSFSASVDAPSGNGPFPAVIVYGGFGADTATIKASGAAVISYDPFSVGREGTPRNNKQGAFYSIYGSSSSTGLLAAWAWGVSRIIDVIEQSGGSILKADATGVTGCSRYGKGAFVAGVFDQRIALTMPIESGSAGVPILRGIAQESGAQPLSSAYSEQPWLGDAFSSFTGNPNQLPVDTHEMVGMIAPRGLFIMENPHVDWLGAQSGSVAALAGAEIYKALGAGDNISYWSDVQDGTHCASRSEWRTPLQQNIQKFLLKTGNTPGVFRISSRKSGNLSQWKDWTTPTLSDSNPSPSPSPSPSPSPSPSPSPSPSPSRSPSPSPSPSGNTSPSPSPSPSPSPSGGVSGACSATIRVVNSWSGGWQGEVTVRAGNSSINGWTVNWTWPDSQSITQIWGGVHSGSGSDVTVRNESWNGSVAANGSTTFGFLAGGTSATPSATCTSP
;
A
#
# COMPACT_ATOMS: atom_id res chain seq x y z
N MET A 1 2.21 -23.55 49.49
CA MET A 1 3.21 -24.07 50.44
C MET A 1 4.50 -24.24 49.65
N ILE A 2 5.36 -23.22 49.62
CA ILE A 2 6.50 -22.98 50.54
C ILE A 2 7.57 -24.04 50.37
N GLY A 3 8.80 -23.61 50.04
CA GLY A 3 10.01 -24.36 50.37
C GLY A 3 11.20 -24.10 49.45
N ASP A 4 11.90 -22.98 49.65
CA ASP A 4 13.29 -22.71 49.25
C ASP A 4 14.27 -23.80 49.75
N ILE A 5 15.48 -23.85 49.18
CA ILE A 5 16.74 -23.66 49.93
C ILE A 5 17.97 -23.57 49.00
N PHE A 6 18.80 -22.57 49.33
CA PHE A 6 20.10 -22.14 48.81
C PHE A 6 21.28 -23.10 49.04
N SER A 7 22.37 -22.88 48.27
CA SER A 7 23.77 -22.67 48.70
C SER A 7 24.74 -23.22 47.63
N GLY A 8 25.86 -22.62 47.21
CA GLY A 8 26.60 -21.44 47.62
C GLY A 8 28.05 -21.52 47.07
N GLY A 9 28.70 -20.37 46.89
CA GLY A 9 30.18 -20.17 46.83
C GLY A 9 30.87 -20.41 45.47
N ARG A 10 31.38 -19.41 44.71
CA ARG A 10 32.40 -18.35 44.90
C ARG A 10 33.87 -18.74 44.62
N SER A 11 34.45 -17.96 43.70
CA SER A 11 35.83 -17.43 43.64
C SER A 11 36.88 -18.21 42.81
N ARG A 12 37.44 -17.58 41.77
CA ARG A 12 38.62 -16.68 41.86
C ARG A 12 39.01 -16.17 40.46
N ALA A 13 39.21 -14.86 40.36
CA ALA A 13 39.94 -14.18 39.29
C ALA A 13 41.15 -13.49 39.92
N LEU A 14 42.32 -13.54 39.26
CA LEU A 14 43.46 -12.68 39.53
C LEU A 14 44.23 -12.37 38.24
N PHE A 15 44.74 -11.14 38.19
CA PHE A 15 45.31 -10.35 37.09
C PHE A 15 46.84 -10.47 36.94
N SER A 16 47.34 -9.82 35.87
CA SER A 16 48.69 -9.25 35.65
C SER A 16 49.54 -10.04 34.65
N GLY A 17 50.23 -9.47 33.64
CA GLY A 17 50.59 -8.10 33.26
C GLY A 17 51.93 -8.19 32.49
N GLY A 18 52.19 -7.33 31.48
CA GLY A 18 53.52 -7.29 30.85
C GLY A 18 53.62 -6.64 29.45
N THR A 19 54.16 -5.44 29.44
CA THR A 19 54.45 -4.51 28.33
C THR A 19 55.62 -4.89 27.41
N GLY A 20 55.61 -4.43 26.15
CA GLY A 20 56.79 -4.40 25.28
C GLY A 20 56.61 -3.56 24.01
N VAL A 21 57.11 -2.32 24.03
CA VAL A 21 57.17 -1.37 22.90
C VAL A 21 58.43 -1.63 22.05
N ARG A 22 58.30 -1.72 20.72
CA ARG A 22 59.37 -1.32 19.77
C ARG A 22 58.79 -0.60 18.56
N ARG A 23 59.35 0.58 18.29
CA ARG A 23 59.13 1.43 17.11
C ARG A 23 59.79 0.80 15.89
N GLY A 24 59.08 0.80 14.75
CA GLY A 24 59.63 0.59 13.41
C GLY A 24 58.79 1.39 12.43
N LEU A 25 59.41 2.37 11.77
CA LEU A 25 58.79 3.29 10.82
C LEU A 25 59.08 2.77 9.41
N VAL A 26 58.07 2.36 8.65
CA VAL A 26 58.16 2.19 7.18
C VAL A 26 56.84 2.63 6.54
N VAL A 27 57.00 3.41 5.47
CA VAL A 27 55.99 4.13 4.68
C VAL A 27 55.27 3.23 3.67
N ALA A 28 53.96 3.45 3.53
CA ALA A 28 53.03 3.22 2.40
C ALA A 28 53.17 1.98 1.49
N ALA A 29 52.11 1.16 1.46
CA ALA A 29 51.44 0.71 0.23
C ALA A 29 50.03 0.18 0.55
N VAL A 30 49.01 0.76 -0.08
CA VAL A 30 47.63 0.29 -0.04
C VAL A 30 47.53 -0.93 -0.97
N ALA A 31 47.21 -2.10 -0.42
CA ALA A 31 46.81 -3.28 -1.19
C ALA A 31 45.56 -3.89 -0.54
N ALA A 32 44.47 -3.90 -1.29
CA ALA A 32 43.21 -4.54 -0.92
C ALA A 32 43.42 -6.06 -0.82
N LEU A 33 43.28 -6.63 0.37
CA LEU A 33 43.16 -8.07 0.58
C LEU A 33 41.69 -8.44 0.72
N SER A 34 41.16 -9.07 -0.31
CA SER A 34 39.93 -9.86 -0.27
C SER A 34 40.15 -11.10 0.59
N LEU A 35 39.55 -11.13 1.78
CA LEU A 35 39.44 -12.35 2.58
C LEU A 35 38.40 -13.27 1.93
N GLY A 36 38.87 -14.36 1.32
CA GLY A 36 38.02 -15.48 0.97
C GLY A 36 37.52 -16.16 2.24
N LEU A 37 36.20 -16.23 2.42
CA LEU A 37 35.60 -17.08 3.45
C LEU A 37 35.77 -18.54 3.03
N ALA A 38 36.53 -19.30 3.82
CA ALA A 38 36.46 -20.74 3.84
C ALA A 38 35.19 -21.15 4.61
N VAL A 39 34.28 -21.85 3.94
CA VAL A 39 33.09 -22.45 4.55
C VAL A 39 33.53 -23.74 5.24
N VAL A 40 33.34 -23.80 6.57
CA VAL A 40 33.39 -25.05 7.33
C VAL A 40 31.98 -25.63 7.31
N GLU A 41 31.79 -26.77 6.64
CA GLU A 41 30.55 -27.53 6.67
C GLU A 41 30.39 -28.25 8.02
N ILE A 42 29.25 -28.08 8.68
CA ILE A 42 28.76 -28.93 9.76
C ILE A 42 27.59 -29.74 9.19
N PRO A 43 27.57 -31.08 9.25
CA PRO A 43 26.48 -31.86 8.68
C PRO A 43 25.30 -31.97 9.68
N GLY A 44 24.10 -31.61 9.23
CA GLY A 44 22.85 -32.05 9.85
C GLY A 44 21.73 -31.01 9.91
N GLY A 45 20.84 -31.00 8.91
CA GLY A 45 19.55 -30.29 9.00
C GLY A 45 18.99 -29.85 7.65
N ASN A 46 18.27 -30.74 6.96
CA ASN A 46 17.54 -30.44 5.72
C ASN A 46 16.37 -29.48 5.96
N ALA A 47 16.44 -28.27 5.41
CA ALA A 47 15.31 -27.50 4.91
C ALA A 47 15.79 -26.62 3.76
N GLY A 48 15.31 -26.91 2.55
CA GLY A 48 15.79 -26.29 1.30
C GLY A 48 15.47 -24.81 1.21
N VAL A 49 16.46 -23.97 1.53
CA VAL A 49 16.55 -22.59 1.06
C VAL A 49 17.26 -22.60 -0.29
N GLY A 50 16.51 -22.49 -1.38
CA GLY A 50 17.08 -22.23 -2.70
C GLY A 50 17.66 -20.82 -2.74
N ALA A 51 18.96 -20.69 -2.51
CA ALA A 51 19.67 -19.44 -2.74
C ALA A 51 19.73 -19.16 -4.25
N LEU A 52 19.09 -18.07 -4.69
CA LEU A 52 19.25 -17.58 -6.06
C LEU A 52 20.67 -17.01 -6.22
N ALA A 53 21.35 -17.36 -7.31
CA ALA A 53 22.67 -16.85 -7.66
C ALA A 53 22.70 -15.30 -7.69
N PRO A 54 23.83 -14.65 -7.38
CA PRO A 54 23.91 -13.19 -7.42
C PRO A 54 23.90 -12.68 -8.87
N TRP A 55 22.88 -11.89 -9.23
CA TRP A 55 22.79 -11.18 -10.50
C TRP A 55 23.38 -9.78 -10.35
N THR A 56 24.01 -9.26 -11.41
CA THR A 56 24.47 -7.87 -11.47
C THR A 56 23.26 -6.94 -11.40
N ALA A 57 23.22 -6.05 -10.40
CA ALA A 57 22.12 -5.11 -10.19
C ALA A 57 21.95 -4.19 -11.42
N GLN A 58 20.86 -4.40 -12.17
CA GLN A 58 20.39 -3.46 -13.18
C GLN A 58 19.72 -2.28 -12.45
N ALA A 59 19.95 -1.04 -12.90
CA ALA A 59 19.22 0.12 -12.41
C ALA A 59 17.71 -0.14 -12.48
N ALA A 60 16.97 0.20 -11.43
CA ALA A 60 15.51 0.06 -11.43
C ALA A 60 14.94 0.81 -12.65
N ASN A 61 14.25 0.11 -13.54
CA ASN A 61 13.59 0.72 -14.68
C ASN A 61 12.60 1.77 -14.15
N ALA A 62 12.65 2.98 -14.72
CA ALA A 62 11.75 4.07 -14.35
C ALA A 62 10.30 3.69 -14.65
N ALA A 63 9.36 4.29 -13.90
CA ALA A 63 7.95 4.23 -14.25
C ALA A 63 7.71 4.82 -15.65
N ALA A 64 6.62 4.39 -16.30
CA ALA A 64 6.27 4.88 -17.62
C ALA A 64 5.99 6.38 -17.59
N GLY A 65 6.25 7.07 -18.71
CA GLY A 65 5.84 8.47 -18.90
C GLY A 65 4.36 8.64 -19.27
N VAL A 66 3.64 7.54 -19.50
CA VAL A 66 2.23 7.50 -19.89
C VAL A 66 1.48 6.47 -19.05
N GLU A 67 0.17 6.66 -18.90
CA GLU A 67 -0.70 5.75 -18.12
C GLU A 67 -0.66 4.31 -18.67
N ASP A 68 -0.54 4.16 -19.99
CA ASP A 68 -0.55 2.88 -20.68
C ASP A 68 0.38 2.88 -21.92
N GLU A 69 1.56 2.27 -21.79
CA GLU A 69 2.53 2.14 -22.89
C GLU A 69 2.09 1.13 -23.98
N GLY A 70 1.07 0.32 -23.70
CA GLY A 70 0.54 -0.71 -24.60
C GLY A 70 -0.69 -0.28 -25.38
N ALA A 71 -1.18 0.96 -25.22
CA ALA A 71 -2.44 1.43 -25.79
C ALA A 71 -2.52 1.34 -27.32
N ASP A 72 -1.37 1.32 -28.01
CA ASP A 72 -1.25 1.15 -29.47
C ASP A 72 -1.14 -0.31 -29.92
N CYS A 73 -1.01 -1.27 -28.99
CA CYS A 73 -0.96 -2.68 -29.32
C CYS A 73 -2.33 -3.20 -29.77
N PRO A 74 -2.40 -3.98 -30.88
CA PRO A 74 -3.63 -4.62 -31.27
C PRO A 74 -3.98 -5.72 -30.27
N VAL A 75 -5.22 -5.69 -29.76
CA VAL A 75 -5.78 -6.77 -28.95
C VAL A 75 -6.76 -7.56 -29.82
N PRO A 76 -6.53 -8.87 -30.04
CA PRO A 76 -7.47 -9.69 -30.81
C PRO A 76 -8.79 -9.86 -30.06
N ASP A 77 -9.80 -10.42 -30.74
CA ASP A 77 -11.04 -10.83 -30.08
C ASP A 77 -10.71 -11.74 -28.88
N LEU A 78 -11.37 -11.48 -27.75
CA LEU A 78 -11.13 -12.20 -26.48
C LEU A 78 -11.57 -13.66 -26.54
N GLY A 79 -12.32 -14.02 -27.59
CA GLY A 79 -12.65 -15.40 -27.93
C GLY A 79 -13.63 -16.06 -26.96
N GLN A 80 -13.77 -17.38 -27.09
CA GLN A 80 -14.62 -18.17 -26.21
C GLN A 80 -13.90 -18.51 -24.90
N LEU A 81 -14.64 -18.45 -23.80
CA LEU A 81 -14.13 -18.79 -22.48
C LEU A 81 -13.96 -20.30 -22.33
N THR A 82 -12.74 -20.70 -21.99
CA THR A 82 -12.40 -22.10 -21.70
C THR A 82 -12.10 -22.27 -20.22
N SER A 83 -12.54 -23.38 -19.64
CA SER A 83 -12.21 -23.72 -18.25
C SER A 83 -10.74 -24.12 -18.13
N ASN A 84 -10.02 -23.51 -17.21
CA ASN A 84 -8.67 -23.87 -16.79
C ASN A 84 -8.59 -23.86 -15.25
N SER A 85 -8.34 -25.02 -14.65
CA SER A 85 -8.18 -25.16 -13.19
C SER A 85 -6.81 -24.67 -12.69
N ARG A 86 -5.82 -24.58 -13.57
CA ARG A 86 -4.52 -23.96 -13.32
C ARG A 86 -4.57 -22.46 -13.62
N LEU A 87 -3.49 -21.77 -13.28
CA LEU A 87 -3.33 -20.36 -13.64
C LEU A 87 -3.09 -20.22 -15.16
N PRO A 88 -3.70 -19.22 -15.83
CA PRO A 88 -3.36 -18.88 -17.21
C PRO A 88 -1.86 -18.58 -17.39
N ASP A 89 -1.28 -19.04 -18.50
CA ASP A 89 0.14 -18.81 -18.83
C ASP A 89 0.36 -17.33 -19.22
N PRO A 90 1.08 -16.53 -18.40
CA PRO A 90 1.29 -15.10 -18.69
C PRO A 90 2.14 -14.88 -19.94
N PHE A 91 2.84 -15.91 -20.42
CA PHE A 91 3.73 -15.86 -21.58
C PHE A 91 3.08 -16.35 -22.87
N LYS A 92 1.77 -16.59 -22.87
CA LYS A 92 0.99 -17.00 -24.05
C LYS A 92 -0.04 -15.93 -24.38
N LYS A 93 0.03 -15.39 -25.60
CA LYS A 93 -0.94 -14.44 -26.15
C LYS A 93 -2.30 -15.10 -26.34
N ILE A 94 -3.36 -14.29 -26.46
CA ILE A 94 -4.74 -14.77 -26.70
C ILE A 94 -4.81 -15.66 -27.96
N ASN A 95 -4.06 -15.31 -29.01
CA ASN A 95 -3.99 -16.10 -30.25
C ASN A 95 -3.19 -17.42 -30.12
N GLY A 96 -2.68 -17.73 -28.92
CA GLY A 96 -1.93 -18.93 -28.62
C GLY A 96 -0.42 -18.86 -28.85
N GLN A 97 0.09 -17.78 -29.46
CA GLN A 97 1.53 -17.59 -29.65
C GLN A 97 2.24 -17.29 -28.33
N ARG A 98 3.45 -17.82 -28.14
CA ARG A 98 4.26 -17.49 -26.96
C ARG A 98 5.02 -16.18 -27.18
N ILE A 99 5.16 -15.38 -26.12
CA ILE A 99 5.99 -14.17 -26.14
C ILE A 99 7.48 -14.53 -26.04
N THR A 100 8.33 -13.76 -26.72
CA THR A 100 9.78 -14.04 -26.77
C THR A 100 10.64 -12.82 -26.44
N SER A 101 10.05 -11.63 -26.47
CA SER A 101 10.74 -10.35 -26.28
C SER A 101 10.03 -9.46 -25.24
N LYS A 102 10.73 -8.45 -24.71
CA LYS A 102 10.06 -7.45 -23.85
C LYS A 102 9.05 -6.61 -24.63
N SER A 103 9.24 -6.42 -25.94
CA SER A 103 8.24 -5.81 -26.82
C SER A 103 6.97 -6.65 -26.95
N ASP A 104 7.08 -7.97 -27.00
CA ASP A 104 5.90 -8.85 -26.96
C ASP A 104 5.17 -8.72 -25.63
N TRP A 105 5.92 -8.62 -24.52
CA TRP A 105 5.34 -8.42 -23.20
C TRP A 105 4.54 -7.12 -23.12
N ARG A 106 5.01 -6.02 -23.73
CA ARG A 106 4.25 -4.76 -23.80
C ARG A 106 2.83 -4.99 -24.35
N CYS A 107 2.71 -5.75 -25.45
CA CYS A 107 1.39 -6.04 -26.02
C CYS A 107 0.63 -7.13 -25.27
N ARG A 108 1.31 -8.14 -24.72
CA ARG A 108 0.64 -9.14 -23.86
C ARG A 108 0.06 -8.50 -22.60
N ARG A 109 0.74 -7.51 -22.02
CA ARG A 109 0.22 -6.71 -20.91
C ARG A 109 -1.10 -6.03 -21.27
N GLU A 110 -1.23 -5.51 -22.49
CA GLU A 110 -2.48 -4.90 -22.95
C GLU A 110 -3.60 -5.93 -23.18
N GLU A 111 -3.27 -7.13 -23.68
CA GLU A 111 -4.25 -8.23 -23.74
C GLU A 111 -4.77 -8.62 -22.35
N ILE A 112 -3.87 -8.75 -21.36
CA ILE A 112 -4.22 -9.03 -19.96
C ILE A 112 -5.10 -7.90 -19.41
N LYS A 113 -4.73 -6.63 -19.67
CA LYS A 113 -5.51 -5.45 -19.27
C LYS A 113 -6.94 -5.56 -19.77
N LYS A 114 -7.13 -5.84 -21.07
CA LYS A 114 -8.47 -5.96 -21.65
C LYS A 114 -9.28 -7.12 -21.10
N GLN A 115 -8.65 -8.26 -20.80
CA GLN A 115 -9.32 -9.36 -20.10
C GLN A 115 -9.73 -8.95 -18.67
N ALA A 116 -8.86 -8.26 -17.93
CA ALA A 116 -9.12 -7.78 -16.58
C ALA A 116 -10.28 -6.76 -16.55
N GLU A 117 -10.29 -5.79 -17.46
CA GLU A 117 -11.38 -4.83 -17.62
C GLU A 117 -12.68 -5.54 -17.98
N ARG A 118 -12.65 -6.46 -18.95
CA ARG A 118 -13.86 -7.11 -19.45
C ARG A 118 -14.55 -7.99 -18.40
N TYR A 119 -13.77 -8.76 -17.63
CA TYR A 119 -14.32 -9.83 -16.82
C TYR A 119 -14.25 -9.60 -15.31
N ILE A 120 -13.39 -8.68 -14.83
CA ILE A 120 -13.15 -8.50 -13.39
C ILE A 120 -13.50 -7.09 -12.91
N TYR A 121 -12.95 -6.05 -13.53
CA TYR A 121 -13.02 -4.69 -12.97
C TYR A 121 -14.01 -3.76 -13.66
N GLY A 122 -14.40 -4.07 -14.89
CA GLY A 122 -15.03 -3.11 -15.81
C GLY A 122 -14.00 -2.18 -16.45
N GLU A 123 -14.40 -1.49 -17.51
CA GLU A 123 -13.50 -0.59 -18.25
C GLU A 123 -13.07 0.58 -17.37
N LYS A 124 -11.76 0.87 -17.33
CA LYS A 124 -11.22 2.08 -16.74
C LYS A 124 -10.88 3.05 -17.87
N PRO A 125 -11.68 4.11 -18.08
CA PRO A 125 -11.38 5.11 -19.10
C PRO A 125 -9.97 5.68 -18.93
N GLY A 126 -9.32 5.98 -20.05
CA GLY A 126 -8.05 6.70 -20.07
C GLY A 126 -8.19 8.15 -19.61
N LYS A 127 -7.18 8.96 -19.89
CA LYS A 127 -7.18 10.39 -19.54
C LYS A 127 -8.38 11.13 -20.17
N PRO A 128 -9.24 11.78 -19.36
CA PRO A 128 -10.35 12.59 -19.85
C PRO A 128 -9.90 13.78 -20.70
N ALA A 129 -10.80 14.31 -21.53
CA ALA A 129 -10.54 15.47 -22.38
C ALA A 129 -10.14 16.73 -21.59
N GLY A 130 -10.70 16.92 -20.38
CA GLY A 130 -10.28 17.96 -19.46
C GLY A 130 -9.93 17.39 -18.10
N VAL A 131 -8.69 17.63 -17.68
CA VAL A 131 -8.22 17.43 -16.30
C VAL A 131 -7.44 18.68 -15.94
N THR A 132 -7.84 19.35 -14.87
CA THR A 132 -7.13 20.52 -14.32
C THR A 132 -7.06 20.39 -12.80
N GLY A 133 -6.26 21.21 -12.15
CA GLY A 133 -6.15 21.14 -10.71
C GLY A 133 -5.06 22.03 -10.14
N THR A 134 -4.86 21.89 -8.83
CA THR A 134 -3.80 22.59 -8.10
C THR A 134 -3.06 21.60 -7.23
N VAL A 135 -1.74 21.78 -7.11
CA VAL A 135 -0.89 21.05 -6.15
C VAL A 135 -0.29 22.06 -5.19
N SER A 136 -0.34 21.74 -3.90
CA SER A 136 0.30 22.49 -2.84
C SER A 136 0.96 21.54 -1.84
N ARG A 137 1.64 22.08 -0.83
CA ARG A 137 2.22 21.27 0.26
C ARG A 137 1.18 20.65 1.19
N THR A 138 -0.07 21.11 1.12
CA THR A 138 -1.15 20.71 2.04
C THR A 138 -2.33 20.03 1.34
N GLY A 139 -2.43 20.15 0.01
CA GLY A 139 -3.55 19.56 -0.72
C GLY A 139 -3.39 19.57 -2.24
N ILE A 140 -4.16 18.67 -2.86
CA ILE A 140 -4.37 18.54 -4.30
C ILE A 140 -5.86 18.70 -4.57
N THR A 141 -6.21 19.54 -5.54
CA THR A 141 -7.57 19.62 -6.10
C THR A 141 -7.54 19.08 -7.51
N VAL A 142 -8.48 18.21 -7.84
CA VAL A 142 -8.64 17.61 -9.17
C VAL A 142 -10.01 18.01 -9.70
N ASN A 143 -10.03 18.65 -10.87
CA ASN A 143 -11.24 18.95 -11.63
C ASN A 143 -11.19 18.15 -12.93
N VAL A 144 -12.29 17.50 -13.28
CA VAL A 144 -12.37 16.63 -14.45
C VAL A 144 -13.61 16.95 -15.25
N SER A 145 -13.47 17.00 -16.57
CA SER A 145 -14.58 17.10 -17.51
C SER A 145 -14.47 16.05 -18.61
N ALA A 146 -15.53 15.26 -18.80
CA ALA A 146 -15.67 14.28 -19.87
C ALA A 146 -17.15 14.08 -20.21
N ASN A 147 -17.48 13.70 -21.45
CA ASN A 147 -18.86 13.42 -21.88
C ASN A 147 -19.85 14.56 -21.60
N GLY A 148 -19.41 15.82 -21.70
CA GLY A 148 -20.22 17.01 -21.39
C GLY A 148 -20.58 17.17 -19.91
N ARG A 149 -19.96 16.38 -19.02
CA ARG A 149 -20.15 16.43 -17.56
C ARG A 149 -18.84 16.79 -16.88
N SER A 150 -18.94 17.37 -15.68
CA SER A 150 -17.79 17.73 -14.86
C SER A 150 -17.97 17.27 -13.43
N SER A 151 -16.86 16.98 -12.76
CA SER A 151 -16.81 16.68 -11.33
C SER A 151 -15.46 17.07 -10.76
N SER A 152 -15.34 17.06 -9.43
CA SER A 152 -14.11 17.40 -8.73
C SER A 152 -13.96 16.57 -7.46
N PHE A 153 -12.72 16.34 -7.06
CA PHE A 153 -12.38 15.77 -5.76
C PHE A 153 -11.02 16.30 -5.30
N SER A 154 -10.63 15.96 -4.07
CA SER A 154 -9.39 16.45 -3.48
C SER A 154 -8.69 15.38 -2.66
N ALA A 155 -7.41 15.61 -2.40
CA ALA A 155 -6.59 14.82 -1.50
C ALA A 155 -5.75 15.78 -0.64
N SER A 156 -5.48 15.44 0.62
CA SER A 156 -4.55 16.23 1.44
C SER A 156 -3.11 15.77 1.20
N VAL A 157 -2.17 16.68 1.40
CA VAL A 157 -0.74 16.41 1.26
C VAL A 157 -0.06 16.71 2.59
N ASP A 158 0.77 15.78 3.05
CA ASP A 158 1.72 15.98 4.14
C ASP A 158 3.13 15.82 3.59
N ALA A 159 3.74 16.95 3.20
CA ALA A 159 5.09 16.98 2.65
C ALA A 159 6.16 16.97 3.77
N PRO A 160 7.33 16.35 3.55
CA PRO A 160 8.49 16.49 4.43
C PRO A 160 8.94 17.95 4.55
N SER A 161 9.82 18.22 5.51
CA SER A 161 10.54 19.50 5.58
C SER A 161 11.50 19.68 4.38
N GLY A 162 11.90 20.91 4.10
CA GLY A 162 12.76 21.25 2.95
C GLY A 162 11.99 21.79 1.74
N ASN A 163 12.69 22.01 0.63
CA ASN A 163 12.18 22.77 -0.51
C ASN A 163 11.53 21.91 -1.61
N GLY A 164 11.69 20.59 -1.57
CA GLY A 164 11.19 19.69 -2.63
C GLY A 164 11.96 19.83 -3.96
N PRO A 165 11.43 19.30 -5.06
CA PRO A 165 10.19 18.51 -5.12
C PRO A 165 10.36 17.14 -4.46
N PHE A 166 9.29 16.64 -3.84
CA PHE A 166 9.31 15.38 -3.10
C PHE A 166 8.73 14.25 -3.97
N PRO A 167 9.30 13.03 -3.94
CA PRO A 167 8.51 11.85 -4.27
C PRO A 167 7.24 11.82 -3.41
N ALA A 168 6.20 11.13 -3.86
CA ALA A 168 4.94 11.09 -3.13
C ALA A 168 4.36 9.68 -3.08
N VAL A 169 3.68 9.34 -2.00
CA VAL A 169 2.92 8.09 -1.86
C VAL A 169 1.46 8.44 -1.62
N ILE A 170 0.59 7.97 -2.52
CA ILE A 170 -0.86 8.08 -2.38
C ILE A 170 -1.34 6.98 -1.42
N VAL A 171 -1.89 7.40 -0.29
CA VAL A 171 -2.42 6.55 0.77
C VAL A 171 -3.93 6.58 0.71
N TYR A 172 -4.54 5.45 0.36
CA TYR A 172 -5.98 5.30 0.35
C TYR A 172 -6.54 5.28 1.78
N GLY A 173 -7.52 6.14 2.05
CA GLY A 173 -8.35 6.12 3.26
C GLY A 173 -7.65 6.43 4.59
N GLY A 174 -6.35 6.75 4.57
CA GLY A 174 -5.61 7.27 5.73
C GLY A 174 -5.33 6.28 6.87
N PHE A 175 -5.59 4.98 6.70
CA PHE A 175 -5.41 3.96 7.75
C PHE A 175 -4.59 2.75 7.26
N GLY A 176 -3.86 2.12 8.19
CA GLY A 176 -3.09 0.88 7.98
C GLY A 176 -1.72 1.05 7.32
N ALA A 177 -1.46 2.17 6.64
CA ALA A 177 -0.14 2.49 6.10
C ALA A 177 0.78 3.11 7.16
N ASP A 178 2.06 2.74 7.19
CA ASP A 178 3.09 3.39 8.02
C ASP A 178 3.54 4.72 7.39
N THR A 179 2.65 5.72 7.48
CA THR A 179 2.86 7.07 6.93
C THR A 179 4.06 7.78 7.57
N ALA A 180 4.37 7.47 8.83
CA ALA A 180 5.55 7.98 9.52
C ALA A 180 6.83 7.50 8.83
N THR A 181 6.93 6.20 8.52
CA THR A 181 8.08 5.65 7.79
C THR A 181 8.17 6.19 6.37
N ILE A 182 7.04 6.34 5.67
CA ILE A 182 7.00 6.95 4.33
C ILE A 182 7.60 8.36 4.35
N LYS A 183 7.14 9.20 5.29
CA LYS A 183 7.60 10.58 5.44
C LYS A 183 9.05 10.67 5.91
N ALA A 184 9.45 9.82 6.85
CA ALA A 184 10.84 9.72 7.31
C ALA A 184 11.79 9.27 6.19
N SER A 185 11.29 8.53 5.20
CA SER A 185 12.03 8.16 3.99
C SER A 185 12.11 9.28 2.95
N GLY A 186 11.55 10.47 3.23
CA GLY A 186 11.65 11.64 2.34
C GLY A 186 10.57 11.72 1.25
N ALA A 187 9.51 10.89 1.33
CA ALA A 187 8.36 10.98 0.44
C ALA A 187 7.19 11.72 1.10
N ALA A 188 6.48 12.56 0.35
CA ALA A 188 5.23 13.16 0.78
C ALA A 188 4.13 12.11 0.88
N VAL A 189 3.22 12.28 1.84
CA VAL A 189 2.03 11.45 1.99
C VAL A 189 0.84 12.18 1.38
N ILE A 190 0.20 11.58 0.37
CA ILE A 190 -1.03 12.10 -0.21
C ILE A 190 -2.19 11.27 0.35
N SER A 191 -2.98 11.81 1.27
CA SER A 191 -4.15 11.10 1.81
C SER A 191 -5.33 11.26 0.85
N TYR A 192 -5.69 10.16 0.20
CA TYR A 192 -6.73 10.11 -0.82
C TYR A 192 -7.97 9.42 -0.25
N ASP A 193 -9.12 10.12 -0.27
CA ASP A 193 -10.42 9.52 0.01
C ASP A 193 -11.03 8.95 -1.28
N PRO A 194 -10.99 7.61 -1.48
CA PRO A 194 -11.54 7.01 -2.69
C PRO A 194 -13.07 7.12 -2.78
N PHE A 195 -13.78 7.37 -1.67
CA PHE A 195 -15.24 7.46 -1.68
C PHE A 195 -15.76 8.73 -2.34
N SER A 196 -14.95 9.78 -2.39
CA SER A 196 -15.22 10.97 -3.20
C SER A 196 -15.30 10.65 -4.70
N VAL A 197 -14.61 9.61 -5.16
CA VAL A 197 -14.57 9.17 -6.56
C VAL A 197 -15.56 8.05 -6.85
N GLY A 198 -15.67 7.08 -5.92
CA GLY A 198 -16.64 5.99 -5.97
C GLY A 198 -17.06 5.57 -4.57
N ARG A 199 -18.30 5.87 -4.19
CA ARG A 199 -18.79 5.71 -2.82
C ARG A 199 -19.25 4.28 -2.52
N GLU A 200 -18.71 3.67 -1.47
CA GLU A 200 -19.27 2.45 -0.88
C GLU A 200 -20.68 2.70 -0.27
N GLY A 201 -21.44 1.63 -0.07
CA GLY A 201 -22.82 1.70 0.42
C GLY A 201 -23.83 2.15 -0.64
N THR A 202 -23.41 2.24 -1.90
CA THR A 202 -24.28 2.54 -3.04
C THR A 202 -24.55 1.27 -3.85
N PRO A 203 -25.78 1.05 -4.33
CA PRO A 203 -26.11 -0.16 -5.07
C PRO A 203 -25.49 -0.13 -6.48
N ARG A 204 -25.27 -1.30 -7.08
CA ARG A 204 -24.64 -1.45 -8.41
C ARG A 204 -25.33 -0.65 -9.52
N ASN A 205 -26.65 -0.51 -9.47
CA ASN A 205 -27.43 0.24 -10.46
C ASN A 205 -27.56 1.74 -10.16
N ASN A 206 -26.98 2.23 -9.05
CA ASN A 206 -26.99 3.65 -8.69
C ASN A 206 -25.72 4.04 -7.90
N LYS A 207 -24.55 3.80 -8.52
CA LYS A 207 -23.25 4.14 -7.94
C LYS A 207 -23.06 5.65 -7.90
N GLN A 208 -22.40 6.16 -6.85
CA GLN A 208 -22.18 7.60 -6.64
C GLN A 208 -20.68 7.91 -6.50
N GLY A 209 -20.32 9.17 -6.72
CA GLY A 209 -18.94 9.67 -6.66
C GLY A 209 -18.52 10.32 -7.97
N ALA A 210 -17.41 11.06 -7.96
CA ALA A 210 -16.97 11.87 -9.09
C ALA A 210 -16.87 11.10 -10.41
N PHE A 211 -16.44 9.84 -10.36
CA PHE A 211 -16.39 8.97 -11.54
C PHE A 211 -17.79 8.74 -12.12
N TYR A 212 -18.74 8.33 -11.27
CA TYR A 212 -20.09 7.98 -11.68
C TYR A 212 -20.95 9.19 -12.06
N SER A 213 -20.63 10.38 -11.53
CA SER A 213 -21.22 11.64 -12.01
C SER A 213 -20.84 11.95 -13.46
N ILE A 214 -19.68 11.49 -13.93
CA ILE A 214 -19.20 11.72 -15.30
C ILE A 214 -19.64 10.59 -16.23
N TYR A 215 -19.39 9.34 -15.83
CA TYR A 215 -19.57 8.15 -16.67
C TYR A 215 -20.92 7.43 -16.46
N GLY A 216 -21.76 7.93 -15.55
CA GLY A 216 -23.10 7.40 -15.28
C GLY A 216 -23.15 6.47 -14.06
N SER A 217 -24.22 6.60 -13.27
CA SER A 217 -24.42 5.82 -12.04
C SER A 217 -24.67 4.32 -12.28
N SER A 218 -25.06 3.95 -13.49
CA SER A 218 -25.23 2.57 -13.94
C SER A 218 -24.03 2.01 -14.73
N SER A 219 -22.89 2.73 -14.77
CA SER A 219 -21.67 2.24 -15.44
C SER A 219 -21.29 0.84 -14.92
N SER A 220 -20.84 -0.05 -15.80
CA SER A 220 -20.40 -1.41 -15.40
C SER A 220 -19.05 -1.43 -14.68
N THR A 221 -18.34 -0.30 -14.64
CA THR A 221 -17.06 -0.12 -13.93
C THR A 221 -17.24 -0.23 -12.42
N GLY A 222 -16.53 -1.19 -11.81
CA GLY A 222 -16.48 -1.38 -10.37
C GLY A 222 -15.72 -0.26 -9.64
N LEU A 223 -15.94 -0.15 -8.33
CA LEU A 223 -15.33 0.89 -7.51
C LEU A 223 -13.79 0.83 -7.56
N LEU A 224 -13.17 -0.35 -7.64
CA LEU A 224 -11.71 -0.46 -7.65
C LEU A 224 -11.09 0.19 -8.89
N ALA A 225 -11.68 -0.03 -10.07
CA ALA A 225 -11.27 0.64 -11.31
C ALA A 225 -11.58 2.15 -11.27
N ALA A 226 -12.72 2.55 -10.72
CA ALA A 226 -13.06 3.97 -10.53
C ALA A 226 -12.07 4.66 -9.58
N TRP A 227 -11.65 4.01 -8.50
CA TRP A 227 -10.68 4.57 -7.57
C TRP A 227 -9.28 4.67 -8.18
N ALA A 228 -8.86 3.65 -8.94
CA ALA A 228 -7.64 3.68 -9.74
C ALA A 228 -7.67 4.82 -10.77
N TRP A 229 -8.83 5.06 -11.40
CA TRP A 229 -9.03 6.22 -12.25
C TRP A 229 -8.79 7.53 -11.48
N GLY A 230 -9.30 7.66 -10.27
CA GLY A 230 -9.06 8.84 -9.42
C GLY A 230 -7.57 9.06 -9.12
N VAL A 231 -6.82 7.99 -8.82
CA VAL A 231 -5.34 8.07 -8.68
C VAL A 231 -4.69 8.57 -9.96
N SER A 232 -5.08 8.06 -11.13
CA SER A 232 -4.55 8.53 -12.41
C SER A 232 -4.80 10.04 -12.63
N ARG A 233 -5.93 10.57 -12.14
CA ARG A 233 -6.22 12.02 -12.23
C ARG A 233 -5.41 12.85 -11.22
N ILE A 234 -5.09 12.31 -10.05
CA ILE A 234 -4.15 12.94 -9.12
C ILE A 234 -2.78 13.06 -9.79
N ILE A 235 -2.29 11.99 -10.43
CA ILE A 235 -1.01 12.00 -11.16
C ILE A 235 -1.05 13.00 -12.32
N ASP A 236 -2.14 13.07 -13.08
CA ASP A 236 -2.31 14.07 -14.15
C ASP A 236 -2.15 15.51 -13.63
N VAL A 237 -2.70 15.83 -12.46
CA VAL A 237 -2.57 17.18 -11.86
C VAL A 237 -1.17 17.44 -11.32
N ILE A 238 -0.48 16.41 -10.79
CA ILE A 238 0.94 16.51 -10.39
C ILE A 238 1.82 16.82 -11.61
N GLU A 239 1.65 16.11 -12.72
CA GLU A 239 2.34 16.37 -13.98
C GLU A 239 2.10 17.80 -14.49
N GLN A 240 0.84 18.25 -14.49
CA GLN A 240 0.46 19.59 -14.94
C GLN A 240 1.03 20.71 -14.07
N SER A 241 1.27 20.44 -12.78
CA SER A 241 1.89 21.41 -11.86
C SER A 241 3.40 21.63 -12.12
N GLY A 242 3.96 20.97 -13.15
CA GLY A 242 5.36 21.06 -13.54
C GLY A 242 6.32 20.35 -12.59
N GLY A 243 5.79 19.50 -11.68
CA GLY A 243 6.59 18.74 -10.74
C GLY A 243 7.35 19.59 -9.71
N SER A 244 6.94 20.84 -9.49
CA SER A 244 7.65 21.81 -8.64
C SER A 244 7.55 21.51 -7.14
N ILE A 245 6.49 20.83 -6.71
CA ILE A 245 6.25 20.44 -5.31
C ILE A 245 6.38 18.92 -5.14
N LEU A 246 5.71 18.16 -6.00
CA LEU A 246 5.69 16.70 -5.99
C LEU A 246 6.22 16.16 -7.32
N LYS A 247 7.07 15.15 -7.30
CA LYS A 247 7.66 14.54 -8.48
C LYS A 247 6.65 13.62 -9.17
N ALA A 248 6.38 13.87 -10.46
CA ALA A 248 5.47 13.03 -11.24
C ALA A 248 6.03 11.62 -11.49
N ASP A 249 7.34 11.49 -11.73
CA ASP A 249 8.03 10.23 -12.04
C ASP A 249 8.40 9.39 -10.80
N ALA A 250 7.95 9.82 -9.62
CA ALA A 250 8.26 9.19 -8.34
C ALA A 250 7.01 9.11 -7.44
N THR A 251 5.93 8.57 -8.00
CA THR A 251 4.66 8.34 -7.30
C THR A 251 4.53 6.87 -6.88
N GLY A 252 4.27 6.64 -5.60
CA GLY A 252 3.87 5.34 -5.06
C GLY A 252 2.38 5.32 -4.65
N VAL A 253 1.84 4.13 -4.40
CA VAL A 253 0.47 3.94 -3.90
C VAL A 253 0.41 2.85 -2.84
N THR A 254 -0.38 3.07 -1.79
CA THR A 254 -0.57 2.11 -0.69
C THR A 254 -1.96 2.23 -0.07
N GLY A 255 -2.37 1.19 0.65
CA GLY A 255 -3.59 1.14 1.43
C GLY A 255 -3.73 -0.24 2.08
N CYS A 256 -4.58 -0.34 3.11
CA CYS A 256 -4.85 -1.61 3.78
C CYS A 256 -6.26 -2.15 3.55
N SER A 257 -6.44 -3.48 3.51
CA SER A 257 -7.75 -4.12 3.37
C SER A 257 -8.41 -3.73 2.05
N ARG A 258 -9.66 -3.24 2.05
CA ARG A 258 -10.33 -2.66 0.87
C ARG A 258 -9.49 -1.58 0.17
N TYR A 259 -8.75 -0.78 0.92
CA TYR A 259 -7.84 0.23 0.37
C TYR A 259 -6.58 -0.40 -0.22
N GLY A 260 -6.17 -1.57 0.28
CA GLY A 260 -5.13 -2.40 -0.33
C GLY A 260 -5.56 -2.97 -1.68
N LYS A 261 -6.84 -3.37 -1.82
CA LYS A 261 -7.43 -3.72 -3.12
C LYS A 261 -7.33 -2.54 -4.10
N GLY A 262 -7.73 -1.35 -3.64
CA GLY A 262 -7.66 -0.11 -4.43
C GLY A 262 -6.23 0.25 -4.87
N ALA A 263 -5.27 0.19 -3.94
CA ALA A 263 -3.86 0.45 -4.23
C ALA A 263 -3.28 -0.55 -5.23
N PHE A 264 -3.59 -1.84 -5.07
CA PHE A 264 -3.19 -2.87 -6.04
C PHE A 264 -3.73 -2.55 -7.44
N VAL A 265 -5.04 -2.30 -7.56
CA VAL A 265 -5.69 -2.01 -8.84
C VAL A 265 -5.18 -0.71 -9.47
N ALA A 266 -4.86 0.32 -8.67
CA ALA A 266 -4.20 1.52 -9.16
C ALA A 266 -2.83 1.18 -9.79
N GLY A 267 -2.01 0.40 -9.10
CA GLY A 267 -0.73 -0.09 -9.63
C GLY A 267 -0.88 -0.88 -10.92
N VAL A 268 -1.91 -1.72 -11.03
CA VAL A 268 -2.20 -2.53 -12.22
C VAL A 268 -2.52 -1.66 -13.44
N PHE A 269 -3.37 -0.64 -13.27
CA PHE A 269 -3.93 0.12 -14.39
C PHE A 269 -3.28 1.49 -14.67
N ASP A 270 -2.28 1.90 -13.89
CA ASP A 270 -1.50 3.12 -14.18
C ASP A 270 -0.01 2.82 -14.14
N GLN A 271 0.61 2.81 -15.32
CA GLN A 271 2.03 2.48 -15.49
C GLN A 271 2.97 3.59 -15.02
N ARG A 272 2.45 4.78 -14.64
CA ARG A 272 3.22 5.89 -14.06
C ARG A 272 3.51 5.70 -12.57
N ILE A 273 2.83 4.77 -11.90
CA ILE A 273 3.06 4.47 -10.48
C ILE A 273 4.35 3.65 -10.34
N ALA A 274 5.39 4.26 -9.78
CA ALA A 274 6.71 3.65 -9.62
C ALA A 274 6.78 2.56 -8.55
N LEU A 275 5.93 2.65 -7.51
CA LEU A 275 5.91 1.69 -6.39
C LEU A 275 4.48 1.40 -5.92
N THR A 276 4.05 0.15 -6.02
CA THR A 276 2.74 -0.32 -5.53
C THR A 276 2.92 -1.12 -4.25
N MET A 277 2.16 -0.79 -3.20
CA MET A 277 2.32 -1.39 -1.87
C MET A 277 0.96 -1.80 -1.27
N PRO A 278 0.33 -2.87 -1.76
CA PRO A 278 -0.93 -3.34 -1.17
C PRO A 278 -0.68 -4.01 0.18
N ILE A 279 -1.48 -3.64 1.19
CA ILE A 279 -1.44 -4.22 2.53
C ILE A 279 -2.71 -5.02 2.76
N GLU A 280 -2.58 -6.30 3.12
CA GLU A 280 -3.65 -7.19 3.58
C GLU A 280 -4.88 -7.09 2.67
N SER A 281 -4.65 -7.19 1.36
CA SER A 281 -5.62 -6.78 0.36
C SER A 281 -6.79 -7.77 0.23
N GLY A 282 -6.56 -9.05 0.50
CA GLY A 282 -7.58 -10.10 0.49
C GLY A 282 -8.27 -10.32 -0.85
N SER A 283 -9.38 -11.05 -0.88
CA SER A 283 -10.15 -11.32 -2.11
C SER A 283 -10.50 -10.05 -2.91
N ALA A 284 -10.43 -10.08 -4.24
CA ALA A 284 -10.46 -8.92 -5.13
C ALA A 284 -9.24 -7.97 -5.04
N GLY A 285 -8.28 -8.27 -4.18
CA GLY A 285 -6.93 -7.71 -4.12
C GLY A 285 -5.91 -8.64 -4.79
N VAL A 286 -4.82 -8.97 -4.09
CA VAL A 286 -3.68 -9.75 -4.60
C VAL A 286 -3.89 -11.28 -4.71
N PRO A 287 -4.60 -11.97 -3.81
CA PRO A 287 -4.82 -13.41 -3.93
C PRO A 287 -5.37 -13.87 -5.28
N ILE A 288 -4.88 -15.01 -5.78
CA ILE A 288 -5.42 -15.62 -7.00
C ILE A 288 -6.88 -16.02 -6.82
N LEU A 289 -7.72 -15.69 -7.80
CA LEU A 289 -9.17 -15.90 -7.73
C LEU A 289 -9.51 -17.39 -7.67
N ARG A 290 -8.81 -18.22 -8.46
CA ARG A 290 -8.96 -19.68 -8.42
C ARG A 290 -8.55 -20.28 -7.07
N GLY A 291 -7.55 -19.70 -6.41
CA GLY A 291 -7.10 -20.14 -5.08
C GLY A 291 -8.09 -19.76 -3.98
N ILE A 292 -8.64 -18.55 -4.03
CA ILE A 292 -9.68 -18.11 -3.07
C ILE A 292 -10.90 -19.04 -3.08
N ALA A 293 -11.31 -19.54 -4.24
CA ALA A 293 -12.41 -20.49 -4.33
C ALA A 293 -12.12 -21.87 -3.69
N GLN A 294 -10.86 -22.15 -3.35
CA GLN A 294 -10.39 -23.42 -2.78
C GLN A 294 -9.82 -23.26 -1.36
N GLU A 295 -9.43 -22.05 -0.96
CA GLU A 295 -8.81 -21.79 0.34
C GLU A 295 -9.87 -21.69 1.45
N SER A 296 -9.78 -22.59 2.43
CA SER A 296 -10.69 -22.61 3.57
C SER A 296 -10.56 -21.33 4.41
N GLY A 297 -11.70 -20.74 4.74
CA GLY A 297 -11.81 -19.52 5.55
C GLY A 297 -11.58 -18.20 4.81
N ALA A 298 -11.08 -18.26 3.56
CA ALA A 298 -10.92 -17.07 2.73
C ALA A 298 -12.28 -16.44 2.35
N GLN A 299 -12.31 -15.12 2.17
CA GLN A 299 -13.49 -14.42 1.70
C GLN A 299 -13.94 -14.98 0.34
N PRO A 300 -15.14 -15.57 0.24
CA PRO A 300 -15.62 -16.12 -1.03
C PRO A 300 -15.73 -15.02 -2.11
N LEU A 301 -15.49 -15.39 -3.37
CA LEU A 301 -15.62 -14.45 -4.50
C LEU A 301 -17.03 -13.86 -4.61
N SER A 302 -18.06 -14.66 -4.32
CA SER A 302 -19.44 -14.20 -4.25
C SER A 302 -19.65 -13.15 -3.16
N SER A 303 -19.04 -13.32 -1.99
CA SER A 303 -19.08 -12.36 -0.89
C SER A 303 -18.39 -11.05 -1.28
N ALA A 304 -17.16 -11.12 -1.80
CA ALA A 304 -16.44 -9.93 -2.27
C ALA A 304 -17.19 -9.18 -3.38
N TYR A 305 -17.92 -9.90 -4.25
CA TYR A 305 -18.76 -9.30 -5.28
C TYR A 305 -20.04 -8.67 -4.72
N SER A 306 -20.70 -9.29 -3.74
CA SER A 306 -21.98 -8.78 -3.22
C SER A 306 -21.85 -7.70 -2.16
N GLU A 307 -20.75 -7.68 -1.39
CA GLU A 307 -20.56 -6.80 -0.24
C GLU A 307 -20.56 -5.31 -0.65
N GLN A 308 -19.80 -4.99 -1.69
CA GLN A 308 -19.71 -3.68 -2.30
C GLN A 308 -19.50 -3.83 -3.80
N PRO A 309 -19.83 -2.81 -4.63
CA PRO A 309 -19.61 -2.86 -6.06
C PRO A 309 -18.12 -2.71 -6.46
N TRP A 310 -17.19 -3.32 -5.72
CA TRP A 310 -15.74 -3.25 -5.97
C TRP A 310 -15.34 -3.76 -7.36
N LEU A 311 -15.90 -4.91 -7.74
CA LEU A 311 -15.67 -5.57 -9.02
C LEU A 311 -16.74 -5.15 -10.05
N GLY A 312 -16.38 -5.17 -11.32
CA GLY A 312 -17.27 -4.87 -12.44
C GLY A 312 -18.38 -5.91 -12.59
N ASP A 313 -19.48 -5.53 -13.22
CA ASP A 313 -20.72 -6.33 -13.19
C ASP A 313 -20.59 -7.71 -13.89
N ALA A 314 -19.70 -7.80 -14.88
CA ALA A 314 -19.38 -9.06 -15.57
C ALA A 314 -18.79 -10.13 -14.64
N PHE A 315 -18.19 -9.73 -13.50
CA PHE A 315 -17.60 -10.67 -12.56
C PHE A 315 -18.63 -11.60 -11.91
N SER A 316 -19.91 -11.20 -11.87
CA SER A 316 -21.01 -12.02 -11.32
C SER A 316 -20.99 -13.46 -11.84
N SER A 317 -20.75 -13.64 -13.15
CA SER A 317 -20.71 -14.94 -13.83
C SER A 317 -19.57 -15.86 -13.36
N PHE A 318 -18.56 -15.32 -12.69
CA PHE A 318 -17.35 -16.04 -12.29
C PHE A 318 -17.24 -16.28 -10.79
N THR A 319 -18.14 -15.71 -9.98
CA THR A 319 -18.13 -15.86 -8.52
C THR A 319 -18.17 -17.31 -8.04
N GLY A 320 -18.83 -18.20 -8.79
CA GLY A 320 -18.86 -19.65 -8.53
C GLY A 320 -18.05 -20.49 -9.52
N ASN A 321 -17.42 -19.89 -10.53
CA ASN A 321 -16.66 -20.60 -11.56
C ASN A 321 -15.43 -19.81 -12.05
N PRO A 322 -14.47 -19.49 -11.16
CA PRO A 322 -13.30 -18.69 -11.53
C PRO A 322 -12.39 -19.38 -12.55
N ASN A 323 -12.51 -20.71 -12.72
CA ASN A 323 -11.73 -21.45 -13.72
C ASN A 323 -12.04 -21.01 -15.16
N GLN A 324 -13.21 -20.43 -15.43
CA GLN A 324 -13.58 -19.89 -16.74
C GLN A 324 -13.01 -18.49 -17.02
N LEU A 325 -12.44 -17.80 -16.03
CA LEU A 325 -11.78 -16.52 -16.28
C LEU A 325 -10.54 -16.75 -17.16
N PRO A 326 -10.34 -16.01 -18.25
CA PRO A 326 -9.16 -16.21 -19.11
C PRO A 326 -7.89 -15.56 -18.54
N VAL A 327 -8.00 -14.95 -17.35
CA VAL A 327 -6.96 -14.22 -16.62
C VAL A 327 -7.07 -14.56 -15.13
N ASP A 328 -5.99 -14.41 -14.36
CA ASP A 328 -6.02 -14.47 -12.90
C ASP A 328 -5.05 -13.45 -12.28
N THR A 329 -5.15 -13.19 -10.98
CA THR A 329 -4.49 -12.08 -10.29
C THR A 329 -2.97 -12.06 -10.42
N HIS A 330 -2.32 -13.21 -10.65
CA HIS A 330 -0.87 -13.28 -10.89
C HIS A 330 -0.45 -12.54 -12.17
N GLU A 331 -1.30 -12.50 -13.19
CA GLU A 331 -1.06 -11.72 -14.41
C GLU A 331 -1.19 -10.22 -14.13
N MET A 332 -2.12 -9.81 -13.26
CA MET A 332 -2.21 -8.41 -12.80
C MET A 332 -1.00 -8.01 -11.95
N VAL A 333 -0.50 -8.89 -11.08
CA VAL A 333 0.81 -8.71 -10.42
C VAL A 333 1.90 -8.50 -11.47
N GLY A 334 1.87 -9.28 -12.55
CA GLY A 334 2.74 -9.13 -13.72
C GLY A 334 2.62 -7.79 -14.42
N MET A 335 1.41 -7.24 -14.59
CA MET A 335 1.19 -5.91 -15.22
C MET A 335 1.92 -4.77 -14.49
N ILE A 336 2.26 -4.96 -13.21
CA ILE A 336 3.07 -4.00 -12.45
C ILE A 336 4.54 -4.06 -12.87
N ALA A 337 5.05 -5.22 -13.28
CA ALA A 337 6.44 -5.38 -13.69
C ALA A 337 6.79 -4.46 -14.88
N PRO A 338 7.99 -3.85 -14.92
CA PRO A 338 9.10 -4.02 -13.99
C PRO A 338 9.10 -3.04 -12.80
N ARG A 339 7.99 -2.32 -12.54
CA ARG A 339 7.90 -1.30 -11.48
C ARG A 339 7.95 -1.96 -10.10
N GLY A 340 8.21 -1.16 -9.07
CA GLY A 340 8.31 -1.67 -7.70
C GLY A 340 6.97 -2.22 -7.19
N LEU A 341 7.01 -3.39 -6.57
CA LEU A 341 5.86 -4.00 -5.92
C LEU A 341 6.26 -4.59 -4.57
N PHE A 342 5.62 -4.13 -3.49
CA PHE A 342 5.79 -4.72 -2.17
C PHE A 342 4.44 -5.14 -1.59
N ILE A 343 4.17 -6.45 -1.64
CA ILE A 343 2.96 -7.06 -1.11
C ILE A 343 3.17 -7.39 0.37
N MET A 344 2.35 -6.80 1.23
CA MET A 344 2.36 -7.02 2.67
C MET A 344 1.10 -7.78 3.05
N GLU A 345 1.22 -8.97 3.64
CA GLU A 345 0.08 -9.87 3.90
C GLU A 345 0.06 -10.40 5.34
N ASN A 346 -1.10 -10.86 5.79
CA ASN A 346 -1.32 -11.31 7.16
C ASN A 346 -1.89 -12.75 7.18
N PRO A 347 -1.09 -13.75 7.59
CA PRO A 347 -1.48 -15.16 7.56
C PRO A 347 -2.36 -15.55 8.74
N HIS A 348 -2.60 -14.64 9.70
CA HIS A 348 -3.42 -14.90 10.89
C HIS A 348 -4.91 -14.64 10.63
N VAL A 349 -5.25 -13.95 9.55
CA VAL A 349 -6.63 -13.65 9.17
C VAL A 349 -7.00 -14.48 7.96
N ASP A 350 -7.69 -15.60 8.18
CA ASP A 350 -8.08 -16.53 7.12
C ASP A 350 -8.84 -15.84 5.98
N TRP A 351 -9.70 -14.87 6.32
CA TRP A 351 -10.50 -14.10 5.36
C TRP A 351 -9.69 -13.43 4.24
N LEU A 352 -8.41 -13.15 4.48
CA LEU A 352 -7.51 -12.55 3.49
C LEU A 352 -7.00 -13.54 2.44
N GLY A 353 -7.12 -14.85 2.66
CA GLY A 353 -6.64 -15.83 1.68
C GLY A 353 -5.14 -15.74 1.44
N ALA A 354 -4.34 -15.60 2.50
CA ALA A 354 -2.90 -15.36 2.41
C ALA A 354 -2.15 -16.47 1.67
N GLN A 355 -2.65 -17.72 1.68
CA GLN A 355 -2.04 -18.81 0.92
C GLN A 355 -2.17 -18.53 -0.58
N SER A 356 -3.36 -18.17 -1.04
CA SER A 356 -3.63 -17.72 -2.41
C SER A 356 -2.88 -16.43 -2.76
N GLY A 357 -2.71 -15.52 -1.80
CA GLY A 357 -1.84 -14.33 -1.91
C GLY A 357 -0.39 -14.68 -2.22
N SER A 358 0.18 -15.66 -1.52
CA SER A 358 1.55 -16.10 -1.76
C SER A 358 1.72 -16.76 -3.14
N VAL A 359 0.72 -17.52 -3.63
CA VAL A 359 0.75 -18.08 -5.00
C VAL A 359 0.75 -16.96 -6.04
N ALA A 360 -0.09 -15.93 -5.86
CA ALA A 360 -0.13 -14.78 -6.77
C ALA A 360 1.24 -14.08 -6.86
N ALA A 361 1.88 -13.85 -5.72
CA ALA A 361 3.18 -13.21 -5.65
C ALA A 361 4.28 -14.07 -6.29
N LEU A 362 4.31 -15.38 -6.01
CA LEU A 362 5.27 -16.31 -6.61
C LEU A 362 5.10 -16.44 -8.13
N ALA A 363 3.85 -16.58 -8.60
CA ALA A 363 3.54 -16.66 -10.03
C ALA A 363 3.86 -15.35 -10.75
N GLY A 364 3.55 -14.21 -10.13
CA GLY A 364 3.92 -12.88 -10.64
C GLY A 364 5.44 -12.67 -10.69
N ALA A 365 6.18 -13.17 -9.69
CA ALA A 365 7.64 -13.09 -9.68
C ALA A 365 8.30 -13.79 -10.88
N GLU A 366 7.66 -14.81 -11.46
CA GLU A 366 8.13 -15.42 -12.71
C GLU A 366 8.09 -14.44 -13.89
N ILE A 367 7.11 -13.53 -13.93
CA ILE A 367 7.00 -12.47 -14.94
C ILE A 367 8.09 -11.42 -14.72
N TYR A 368 8.31 -10.99 -13.47
CA TYR A 368 9.43 -10.11 -13.11
C TYR A 368 10.78 -10.73 -13.52
N LYS A 369 10.98 -12.01 -13.22
CA LYS A 369 12.18 -12.76 -13.62
C LYS A 369 12.35 -12.79 -15.13
N ALA A 370 11.29 -13.08 -15.89
CA ALA A 370 11.33 -13.11 -17.34
C ALA A 370 11.74 -11.77 -17.95
N LEU A 371 11.40 -10.65 -17.31
CA LEU A 371 11.74 -9.30 -17.72
C LEU A 371 13.13 -8.83 -17.24
N GLY A 372 13.86 -9.65 -16.47
CA GLY A 372 15.12 -9.27 -15.85
C GLY A 372 14.95 -8.30 -14.67
N ALA A 373 13.78 -8.28 -14.05
CA ALA A 373 13.40 -7.37 -12.96
C ALA A 373 13.03 -8.14 -11.67
N GLY A 374 13.53 -9.37 -11.48
CA GLY A 374 13.19 -10.23 -10.33
C GLY A 374 13.37 -9.54 -8.96
N ASP A 375 14.34 -8.64 -8.86
CA ASP A 375 14.65 -7.86 -7.66
C ASP A 375 13.63 -6.74 -7.36
N ASN A 376 12.58 -6.56 -8.18
CA ASN A 376 11.63 -5.45 -8.03
C ASN A 376 10.30 -5.83 -7.38
N ILE A 377 10.13 -7.11 -7.03
CA ILE A 377 8.96 -7.60 -6.31
C ILE A 377 9.38 -8.12 -4.93
N SER A 378 8.63 -7.72 -3.90
CA SER A 378 8.74 -8.19 -2.53
C SER A 378 7.39 -8.73 -2.05
N TYR A 379 7.43 -9.79 -1.24
CA TYR A 379 6.26 -10.34 -0.56
C TYR A 379 6.61 -10.68 0.88
N TRP A 380 5.80 -10.21 1.83
CA TRP A 380 6.04 -10.49 3.24
C TRP A 380 4.74 -10.80 3.98
N SER A 381 4.59 -12.05 4.39
CA SER A 381 3.52 -12.51 5.29
C SER A 381 4.02 -13.10 6.60
N ASP A 382 5.33 -13.32 6.76
CA ASP A 382 5.88 -13.81 8.03
C ASP A 382 5.91 -12.70 9.10
N VAL A 383 4.79 -12.53 9.80
CA VAL A 383 4.54 -11.48 10.79
C VAL A 383 4.10 -12.07 12.12
N GLN A 384 4.49 -11.42 13.22
CA GLN A 384 4.12 -11.88 14.57
C GLN A 384 2.73 -11.36 14.98
N ASP A 385 2.45 -10.08 14.75
CA ASP A 385 1.17 -9.47 15.09
C ASP A 385 0.11 -9.82 14.03
N GLY A 386 -0.92 -10.54 14.45
CA GLY A 386 -2.07 -10.94 13.62
C GLY A 386 -3.15 -9.86 13.47
N THR A 387 -3.02 -8.72 14.16
CA THR A 387 -3.99 -7.63 14.10
C THR A 387 -4.12 -7.10 12.67
N HIS A 388 -5.34 -7.12 12.14
CA HIS A 388 -5.62 -6.65 10.79
C HIS A 388 -5.22 -5.18 10.61
N CYS A 389 -4.49 -4.87 9.55
CA CYS A 389 -3.98 -3.53 9.23
C CYS A 389 -3.05 -2.89 10.28
N ALA A 390 -2.43 -3.69 11.15
CA ALA A 390 -1.40 -3.18 12.05
C ALA A 390 -0.17 -2.72 11.27
N SER A 391 0.43 -1.61 11.72
CA SER A 391 1.78 -1.25 11.32
C SER A 391 2.77 -2.18 12.03
N ARG A 392 3.65 -2.82 11.25
CA ARG A 392 4.53 -3.89 11.73
C ARG A 392 6.00 -3.51 11.55
N SER A 393 6.79 -3.83 12.57
CA SER A 393 8.23 -3.57 12.55
C SER A 393 8.95 -4.35 11.44
N GLU A 394 8.44 -5.54 11.12
CA GLU A 394 8.93 -6.46 10.11
C GLU A 394 8.87 -5.84 8.70
N TRP A 395 7.89 -4.98 8.43
CA TRP A 395 7.72 -4.33 7.14
C TRP A 395 8.48 -3.00 7.02
N ARG A 396 8.92 -2.40 8.13
CA ARG A 396 9.50 -1.05 8.14
C ARG A 396 10.76 -0.95 7.29
N THR A 397 11.71 -1.87 7.48
CA THR A 397 12.98 -1.85 6.71
C THR A 397 12.75 -2.11 5.22
N PRO A 398 12.00 -3.16 4.80
CA PRO A 398 11.66 -3.36 3.40
C PRO A 398 10.89 -2.20 2.78
N LEU A 399 9.99 -1.55 3.53
CA LEU A 399 9.26 -0.36 3.08
C LEU A 399 10.24 0.78 2.73
N GLN A 400 11.16 1.09 3.65
CA GLN A 400 12.19 2.11 3.41
C GLN A 400 13.05 1.78 2.20
N GLN A 401 13.48 0.52 2.05
CA GLN A 401 14.30 0.06 0.94
C GLN A 401 13.58 0.17 -0.41
N ASN A 402 12.30 -0.19 -0.47
CA ASN A 402 11.49 -0.04 -1.68
C ASN A 402 11.30 1.45 -2.03
N ILE A 403 11.02 2.32 -1.06
CA ILE A 403 10.93 3.77 -1.28
C ILE A 403 12.26 4.32 -1.80
N GLN A 404 13.38 3.94 -1.18
CA GLN A 404 14.72 4.36 -1.60
C GLN A 404 15.04 3.91 -3.03
N LYS A 405 14.68 2.69 -3.39
CA LYS A 405 14.92 2.13 -4.73
C LYS A 405 14.05 2.77 -5.80
N PHE A 406 12.73 2.81 -5.60
CA PHE A 406 11.78 3.14 -6.67
C PHE A 406 11.36 4.60 -6.71
N LEU A 407 11.34 5.29 -5.55
CA LEU A 407 10.87 6.68 -5.47
C LEU A 407 12.05 7.66 -5.36
N LEU A 408 13.03 7.37 -4.51
CA LEU A 408 14.19 8.23 -4.34
C LEU A 408 15.31 7.95 -5.36
N LYS A 409 15.36 6.74 -5.92
CA LYS A 409 16.43 6.28 -6.82
C LYS A 409 17.82 6.32 -6.16
N THR A 410 17.89 6.06 -4.85
CA THR A 410 19.13 6.07 -4.05
C THR A 410 19.52 4.68 -3.54
N GLY A 411 18.64 3.68 -3.65
CA GLY A 411 18.87 2.31 -3.21
C GLY A 411 18.81 1.30 -4.35
N ASN A 412 19.41 0.12 -4.15
CA ASN A 412 19.39 -0.99 -5.08
C ASN A 412 19.04 -2.34 -4.42
N THR A 413 18.54 -2.33 -3.18
CA THR A 413 18.25 -3.56 -2.43
C THR A 413 17.33 -4.49 -3.21
N PRO A 414 17.68 -5.78 -3.34
CA PRO A 414 16.80 -6.77 -3.96
C PRO A 414 15.51 -6.95 -3.18
N GLY A 415 14.43 -7.27 -3.91
CA GLY A 415 13.15 -7.63 -3.31
C GLY A 415 13.26 -8.88 -2.44
N VAL A 416 12.40 -8.96 -1.43
CA VAL A 416 12.45 -10.01 -0.41
C VAL A 416 11.16 -10.82 -0.42
N PHE A 417 11.27 -12.14 -0.39
CA PHE A 417 10.15 -13.06 -0.14
C PHE A 417 10.30 -13.68 1.26
N ARG A 418 9.35 -13.37 2.14
CA ARG A 418 9.21 -13.91 3.50
C ARG A 418 7.78 -14.42 3.68
N ILE A 419 7.57 -15.66 3.28
CA ILE A 419 6.24 -16.31 3.31
C ILE A 419 6.11 -17.04 4.64
N SER A 420 5.06 -16.75 5.39
CA SER A 420 4.76 -17.49 6.62
C SER A 420 4.47 -18.96 6.31
N SER A 421 5.05 -19.86 7.11
CA SER A 421 4.78 -21.31 7.01
C SER A 421 3.31 -21.67 7.29
N ARG A 422 2.55 -20.80 7.95
CA ARG A 422 1.11 -20.98 8.25
C ARG A 422 0.23 -21.03 7.00
N LYS A 423 0.61 -20.24 5.98
CA LYS A 423 -0.18 -20.01 4.77
C LYS A 423 0.75 -19.93 3.54
N SER A 424 1.65 -20.89 3.41
CA SER A 424 2.55 -20.97 2.26
C SER A 424 1.87 -21.69 1.09
N GLY A 425 1.68 -20.99 -0.01
CA GLY A 425 1.15 -21.56 -1.25
C GLY A 425 2.20 -22.38 -2.01
N ASN A 426 1.74 -23.39 -2.75
CA ASN A 426 2.58 -24.21 -3.61
C ASN A 426 2.35 -23.88 -5.09
N LEU A 427 3.23 -23.04 -5.67
CA LEU A 427 3.11 -22.61 -7.07
C LEU A 427 3.08 -23.78 -8.07
N SER A 428 3.74 -24.91 -7.80
CA SER A 428 3.80 -26.02 -8.77
C SER A 428 2.45 -26.71 -8.99
N GLN A 429 1.48 -26.53 -8.08
CA GLN A 429 0.11 -27.02 -8.26
C GLN A 429 -0.68 -26.18 -9.27
N TRP A 430 -0.27 -24.92 -9.44
CA TRP A 430 -0.99 -23.89 -10.18
C TRP A 430 -0.36 -23.56 -11.53
N LYS A 431 0.93 -23.81 -11.68
CA LYS A 431 1.74 -23.44 -12.85
C LYS A 431 2.10 -24.65 -13.70
N ASP A 432 1.96 -24.53 -15.01
CA ASP A 432 2.43 -25.52 -15.99
C ASP A 432 3.22 -24.94 -17.17
N TRP A 433 3.54 -23.64 -17.13
CA TRP A 433 4.41 -22.99 -18.09
C TRP A 433 5.89 -23.07 -17.68
N THR A 434 6.77 -22.90 -18.67
CA THR A 434 8.18 -22.58 -18.44
C THR A 434 8.37 -21.07 -18.53
N THR A 435 9.15 -20.52 -17.61
CA THR A 435 9.44 -19.08 -17.54
C THR A 435 10.58 -18.73 -18.50
N PRO A 436 10.31 -17.94 -19.56
CA PRO A 436 11.33 -17.55 -20.51
C PRO A 436 12.25 -16.46 -19.94
N THR A 437 13.33 -16.17 -20.63
CA THR A 437 14.05 -14.90 -20.51
C THR A 437 13.69 -14.05 -21.73
N LEU A 438 13.14 -12.86 -21.49
CA LEU A 438 12.72 -11.94 -22.55
C LEU A 438 13.85 -10.94 -22.81
N SER A 439 14.41 -10.98 -24.01
CA SER A 439 15.50 -10.09 -24.43
C SER A 439 14.97 -8.87 -25.19
N ASP A 440 15.77 -7.80 -25.21
CA ASP A 440 15.50 -6.58 -25.99
C ASP A 440 16.02 -6.68 -27.44
N SER A 441 16.68 -7.78 -27.81
CA SER A 441 17.34 -7.94 -29.10
C SER A 441 16.35 -8.34 -30.19
N ASN A 442 15.72 -7.33 -30.79
CA ASN A 442 15.49 -7.35 -32.23
C ASN A 442 16.18 -6.10 -32.81
N PRO A 443 17.20 -6.22 -33.69
CA PRO A 443 17.86 -5.08 -34.29
C PRO A 443 16.91 -4.45 -35.31
N SER A 444 16.14 -3.45 -34.90
CA SER A 444 15.51 -2.55 -35.87
C SER A 444 16.62 -1.64 -36.44
N PRO A 445 16.75 -1.49 -37.77
CA PRO A 445 17.84 -0.72 -38.38
C PRO A 445 17.74 0.74 -37.93
N SER A 446 18.84 1.25 -37.38
CA SER A 446 19.00 2.62 -36.96
C SER A 446 18.53 3.60 -38.04
N PRO A 447 17.63 4.56 -37.76
CA PRO A 447 17.45 5.68 -38.67
C PRO A 447 18.75 6.47 -38.73
N SER A 448 19.14 6.82 -39.96
CA SER A 448 20.30 7.64 -40.31
C SER A 448 20.29 8.98 -39.56
N PRO A 449 21.46 9.51 -39.11
CA PRO A 449 21.50 10.76 -38.36
C PRO A 449 21.11 11.95 -39.26
N SER A 450 20.04 12.65 -38.90
CA SER A 450 19.67 13.94 -39.50
C SER A 450 20.42 15.09 -38.77
N PRO A 451 20.85 16.15 -39.47
CA PRO A 451 21.90 17.05 -38.98
C PRO A 451 21.44 18.04 -37.90
N SER A 452 22.41 18.39 -37.05
CA SER A 452 22.34 19.29 -35.90
C SER A 452 22.01 20.76 -36.28
N PRO A 453 21.15 21.47 -35.54
CA PRO A 453 20.97 22.91 -35.73
C PRO A 453 22.06 23.74 -35.02
N SER A 454 22.52 24.77 -35.73
CA SER A 454 23.56 25.75 -35.33
C SER A 454 23.07 26.75 -34.25
N PRO A 455 23.95 27.32 -33.40
CA PRO A 455 23.56 28.15 -32.26
C PRO A 455 23.40 29.64 -32.65
N SER A 456 22.60 30.39 -31.89
CA SER A 456 22.51 31.85 -31.98
C SER A 456 22.50 32.51 -30.59
N PRO A 457 22.99 33.76 -30.43
CA PRO A 457 23.84 34.16 -29.30
C PRO A 457 23.13 34.87 -28.14
N SER A 458 23.85 34.89 -27.02
CA SER A 458 23.59 35.63 -25.77
C SER A 458 23.93 37.12 -25.88
N PRO A 459 23.28 37.99 -25.06
CA PRO A 459 24.02 39.09 -24.43
C PRO A 459 23.85 39.16 -22.89
N SER A 460 24.89 39.73 -22.29
CA SER A 460 25.22 39.92 -20.85
C SER A 460 25.00 41.42 -20.45
N PRO A 461 25.48 41.96 -19.31
CA PRO A 461 25.01 41.88 -17.90
C PRO A 461 24.65 43.26 -17.23
N SER A 462 23.99 43.20 -16.04
CA SER A 462 23.99 44.06 -14.79
C SER A 462 24.29 45.59 -14.81
N PRO A 463 23.80 46.43 -13.85
CA PRO A 463 24.09 46.30 -12.40
C PRO A 463 23.02 46.79 -11.36
N SER A 464 23.17 46.31 -10.12
CA SER A 464 22.64 46.85 -8.82
C SER A 464 23.64 47.89 -8.23
N PRO A 465 23.57 48.50 -7.01
CA PRO A 465 22.62 48.43 -5.86
C PRO A 465 22.35 49.80 -5.10
N SER A 466 21.52 49.83 -4.03
CA SER A 466 21.76 50.71 -2.84
C SER A 466 20.87 50.46 -1.58
N ARG A 467 21.55 50.06 -0.48
CA ARG A 467 21.53 50.42 0.98
C ARG A 467 20.24 50.76 1.80
N SER A 468 20.02 49.95 2.86
CA SER A 468 19.81 50.17 4.34
C SER A 468 19.32 51.54 4.92
N PRO A 469 18.66 51.62 6.13
CA PRO A 469 19.13 51.04 7.41
C PRO A 469 18.07 50.53 8.44
N SER A 470 18.57 49.82 9.46
CA SER A 470 17.93 49.44 10.75
C SER A 470 18.39 50.39 11.89
N PRO A 471 17.67 50.51 13.03
CA PRO A 471 18.18 49.91 14.29
C PRO A 471 17.13 49.44 15.35
N SER A 472 17.67 48.72 16.35
CA SER A 472 17.16 47.98 17.55
C SER A 472 16.63 48.86 18.73
N PRO A 473 16.16 48.38 19.94
CA PRO A 473 16.80 47.38 20.84
C PRO A 473 15.91 46.38 21.64
N SER A 474 16.61 45.44 22.30
CA SER A 474 16.23 44.29 23.17
C SER A 474 15.87 44.68 24.63
N PRO A 475 15.45 43.79 25.59
CA PRO A 475 16.26 42.66 26.12
C PRO A 475 15.54 41.37 26.63
N SER A 476 16.26 40.25 26.43
CA SER A 476 16.55 39.06 27.27
C SER A 476 15.71 38.62 28.50
N GLY A 477 15.48 37.30 28.60
CA GLY A 477 15.21 36.56 29.86
C GLY A 477 14.99 35.04 29.71
N ASN A 478 16.04 34.25 30.01
CA ASN A 478 16.17 32.79 30.34
C ASN A 478 14.97 32.19 31.16
N THR A 479 14.62 30.89 31.26
CA THR A 479 15.29 29.56 31.25
C THR A 479 14.22 28.42 31.17
N SER A 480 14.62 27.23 30.66
CA SER A 480 14.01 25.86 30.75
C SER A 480 13.66 25.40 32.20
N PRO A 481 12.96 24.26 32.54
CA PRO A 481 12.66 23.05 31.74
C PRO A 481 11.29 22.30 31.94
N SER A 482 11.01 21.39 31.00
CA SER A 482 10.33 20.05 31.08
C SER A 482 9.11 19.80 31.99
N PRO A 483 8.02 19.19 31.48
CA PRO A 483 7.11 18.36 32.29
C PRO A 483 7.34 16.85 32.06
N SER A 484 7.50 16.14 33.17
CA SER A 484 7.43 14.67 33.33
C SER A 484 5.95 14.21 33.30
N PRO A 485 5.63 12.94 32.96
CA PRO A 485 4.25 12.44 32.92
C PRO A 485 3.72 12.13 34.34
N SER A 486 2.44 12.42 34.59
CA SER A 486 1.70 12.07 35.82
C SER A 486 0.43 11.27 35.44
N PRO A 487 -0.15 10.46 36.35
CA PRO A 487 -0.50 9.07 36.07
C PRO A 487 -1.95 8.86 35.65
N SER A 488 -2.17 7.70 35.03
CA SER A 488 -3.46 7.13 34.65
C SER A 488 -4.44 7.03 35.84
N PRO A 489 -5.71 7.47 35.70
CA PRO A 489 -6.75 7.07 36.63
C PRO A 489 -7.16 5.62 36.35
N SER A 490 -7.21 4.82 37.42
CA SER A 490 -7.84 3.50 37.43
C SER A 490 -9.34 3.68 37.65
N PRO A 491 -10.25 3.01 36.90
CA PRO A 491 -11.65 2.95 37.26
C PRO A 491 -11.89 1.83 38.27
N SER A 492 -12.36 2.21 39.46
CA SER A 492 -13.06 1.33 40.40
C SER A 492 -14.55 1.35 40.07
N GLY A 493 -15.18 0.18 39.94
CA GLY A 493 -16.63 0.05 39.79
C GLY A 493 -17.02 -1.25 39.09
N GLY A 494 -17.08 -2.34 39.85
CA GLY A 494 -17.48 -3.65 39.34
C GLY A 494 -18.99 -3.74 39.07
N VAL A 495 -19.32 -4.28 37.91
CA VAL A 495 -20.51 -5.10 37.70
C VAL A 495 -20.06 -6.39 37.03
N SER A 496 -20.38 -7.52 37.67
CA SER A 496 -20.14 -8.87 37.15
C SER A 496 -20.87 -9.02 35.81
N GLY A 497 -20.11 -9.18 34.71
CA GLY A 497 -20.62 -9.25 33.33
C GLY A 497 -20.37 -8.00 32.46
N ALA A 498 -19.59 -7.01 32.93
CA ALA A 498 -19.54 -5.68 32.33
C ALA A 498 -18.85 -5.59 30.95
N CYS A 499 -19.53 -4.94 30.00
CA CYS A 499 -18.90 -4.26 28.89
C CYS A 499 -18.29 -2.93 29.36
N SER A 500 -17.16 -2.51 28.80
CA SER A 500 -16.58 -1.18 29.04
C SER A 500 -16.14 -0.52 27.73
N ALA A 501 -16.06 0.82 27.71
CA ALA A 501 -15.62 1.57 26.53
C ALA A 501 -14.61 2.65 26.90
N THR A 502 -13.62 2.88 26.06
CA THR A 502 -12.59 3.91 26.24
C THR A 502 -12.38 4.69 24.95
N ILE A 503 -12.37 6.02 25.03
CA ILE A 503 -12.17 6.91 23.89
C ILE A 503 -10.72 7.40 23.92
N ARG A 504 -10.03 7.36 22.77
CA ARG A 504 -8.74 8.05 22.58
C ARG A 504 -8.76 8.93 21.34
N VAL A 505 -7.98 10.01 21.39
CA VAL A 505 -7.71 10.84 20.21
C VAL A 505 -6.65 10.14 19.37
N VAL A 506 -6.96 9.92 18.09
CA VAL A 506 -6.04 9.29 17.13
C VAL A 506 -5.29 10.35 16.33
N ASN A 507 -5.99 11.42 15.94
CA ASN A 507 -5.43 12.54 15.20
C ASN A 507 -6.25 13.81 15.48
N SER A 508 -5.68 14.99 15.28
CA SER A 508 -6.40 16.27 15.39
C SER A 508 -5.91 17.29 14.36
N TRP A 509 -6.81 18.19 13.94
CA TRP A 509 -6.53 19.29 13.01
C TRP A 509 -7.37 20.52 13.38
N SER A 510 -7.14 21.64 12.69
CA SER A 510 -7.92 22.86 12.94
C SER A 510 -9.40 22.61 12.65
N GLY A 511 -10.24 22.68 13.68
CA GLY A 511 -11.69 22.54 13.58
C GLY A 511 -12.22 21.10 13.63
N GLY A 512 -11.36 20.08 13.71
CA GLY A 512 -11.82 18.69 13.84
C GLY A 512 -10.75 17.71 14.31
N TRP A 513 -11.18 16.50 14.64
CA TRP A 513 -10.30 15.47 15.17
C TRP A 513 -10.88 14.08 14.92
N GLN A 514 -10.03 13.07 15.01
CA GLN A 514 -10.38 11.67 14.90
C GLN A 514 -10.29 11.02 16.27
N GLY A 515 -11.38 10.35 16.67
CA GLY A 515 -11.43 9.51 17.85
C GLY A 515 -11.53 8.03 17.49
N GLU A 516 -10.99 7.18 18.35
CA GLU A 516 -11.27 5.75 18.33
C GLU A 516 -11.80 5.33 19.71
N VAL A 517 -12.84 4.49 19.68
CA VAL A 517 -13.44 3.90 20.87
C VAL A 517 -13.12 2.42 20.90
N THR A 518 -12.50 1.96 21.98
CA THR A 518 -12.28 0.54 22.27
C THR A 518 -13.36 0.04 23.20
N VAL A 519 -14.12 -0.95 22.75
CA VAL A 519 -15.14 -1.67 23.52
C VAL A 519 -14.54 -2.99 24.01
N ARG A 520 -14.62 -3.26 25.31
CA ARG A 520 -14.05 -4.47 25.94
C ARG A 520 -15.15 -5.27 26.62
N ALA A 521 -15.16 -6.58 26.34
CA ALA A 521 -15.93 -7.53 27.11
C ALA A 521 -15.20 -7.84 28.43
N GLY A 522 -15.97 -7.99 29.52
CA GLY A 522 -15.45 -8.46 30.79
C GLY A 522 -15.09 -9.95 30.74
N ASN A 523 -15.27 -10.64 31.86
CA ASN A 523 -14.97 -12.08 31.98
C ASN A 523 -15.96 -13.02 31.25
N SER A 524 -16.98 -12.47 30.58
CA SER A 524 -17.96 -13.20 29.77
C SER A 524 -18.02 -12.61 28.36
N SER A 525 -18.31 -13.43 27.35
CA SER A 525 -18.55 -12.94 25.99
C SER A 525 -19.83 -12.11 25.93
N ILE A 526 -19.81 -11.05 25.12
CA ILE A 526 -20.97 -10.20 24.84
C ILE A 526 -21.46 -10.44 23.41
N ASN A 527 -22.77 -10.31 23.18
CA ASN A 527 -23.41 -10.45 21.86
C ASN A 527 -24.27 -9.23 21.56
N GLY A 528 -23.57 -8.12 21.33
CA GLY A 528 -24.12 -6.78 21.19
C GLY A 528 -23.46 -5.84 22.19
N TRP A 529 -23.25 -4.60 21.77
CA TRP A 529 -22.78 -3.55 22.65
C TRP A 529 -23.36 -2.21 22.23
N THR A 530 -23.62 -1.35 23.23
CA THR A 530 -24.03 0.03 23.04
C THR A 530 -23.16 0.91 23.92
N VAL A 531 -22.46 1.86 23.30
CA VAL A 531 -21.59 2.83 23.97
C VAL A 531 -22.30 4.18 24.04
N ASN A 532 -22.27 4.81 25.21
CA ASN A 532 -22.83 6.14 25.43
C ASN A 532 -21.80 7.08 26.06
N TRP A 533 -21.75 8.32 25.60
CA TRP A 533 -21.02 9.41 26.23
C TRP A 533 -21.66 10.77 25.93
N THR A 534 -21.25 11.80 26.67
CA THR A 534 -21.69 13.18 26.45
C THR A 534 -20.48 14.05 26.13
N TRP A 535 -20.59 14.91 25.11
CA TRP A 535 -19.57 15.89 24.77
C TRP A 535 -19.45 16.97 25.85
N PRO A 536 -18.22 17.36 26.26
CA PRO A 536 -18.03 18.41 27.25
C PRO A 536 -18.38 19.81 26.72
N ASP A 537 -18.26 20.03 25.41
CA ASP A 537 -18.51 21.32 24.75
C ASP A 537 -19.28 21.12 23.43
N SER A 538 -19.03 21.96 22.42
CA SER A 538 -19.70 21.96 21.12
C SER A 538 -19.19 20.89 20.15
N GLN A 539 -18.58 19.80 20.62
CA GLN A 539 -18.16 18.71 19.75
C GLN A 539 -19.39 18.03 19.12
N SER A 540 -19.21 17.51 17.92
CA SER A 540 -20.26 16.74 17.23
C SER A 540 -19.61 15.71 16.31
N ILE A 541 -20.19 14.51 16.23
CA ILE A 541 -19.74 13.49 15.28
C ILE A 541 -20.14 13.93 13.87
N THR A 542 -19.17 14.00 12.97
CA THR A 542 -19.36 14.30 11.55
C THR A 542 -19.36 13.03 10.70
N GLN A 543 -18.61 12.00 11.13
CA GLN A 543 -18.57 10.69 10.47
C GLN A 543 -18.25 9.60 11.50
N ILE A 544 -18.76 8.40 11.31
CA ILE A 544 -18.48 7.23 12.16
C ILE A 544 -18.31 5.97 11.30
N TRP A 545 -17.50 5.03 11.76
CA TRP A 545 -17.32 3.70 11.14
C TRP A 545 -17.12 2.65 12.21
N GLY A 546 -17.52 1.41 11.92
CA GLY A 546 -17.46 0.31 12.90
C GLY A 546 -18.53 0.41 13.99
N GLY A 547 -19.49 1.32 13.87
CA GLY A 547 -20.61 1.47 14.78
C GLY A 547 -21.72 2.32 14.17
N VAL A 548 -22.95 2.05 14.59
CA VAL A 548 -24.14 2.78 14.15
C VAL A 548 -24.47 3.84 15.20
N HIS A 549 -24.26 5.11 14.85
CA HIS A 549 -24.62 6.25 15.69
C HIS A 549 -26.13 6.54 15.61
N SER A 550 -26.74 6.81 16.76
CA SER A 550 -28.10 7.32 16.89
C SER A 550 -28.14 8.45 17.92
N GLY A 551 -28.95 9.47 17.65
CA GLY A 551 -29.12 10.64 18.53
C GLY A 551 -28.77 11.95 17.85
N SER A 552 -29.04 13.06 18.54
CA SER A 552 -28.71 14.42 18.13
C SER A 552 -28.35 15.26 19.36
N GLY A 553 -27.35 16.12 19.24
CA GLY A 553 -26.91 17.00 20.33
C GLY A 553 -25.60 16.54 20.97
N SER A 554 -25.42 16.85 22.26
CA SER A 554 -24.21 16.54 23.03
C SER A 554 -24.12 15.06 23.45
N ASP A 555 -25.26 14.36 23.52
CA ASP A 555 -25.31 12.94 23.89
C ASP A 555 -25.11 12.06 22.66
N VAL A 556 -24.15 11.15 22.77
CA VAL A 556 -23.79 10.22 21.70
C VAL A 556 -24.10 8.81 22.13
N THR A 557 -24.89 8.11 21.32
CA THR A 557 -25.15 6.68 21.45
C THR A 557 -24.68 5.95 20.20
N VAL A 558 -23.78 4.98 20.36
CA VAL A 558 -23.25 4.15 19.27
C VAL A 558 -23.47 2.69 19.60
N ARG A 559 -24.19 1.97 18.74
CA ARG A 559 -24.33 0.52 18.84
C ARG A 559 -23.41 -0.20 17.86
N ASN A 560 -23.17 -1.49 18.11
CA ASN A 560 -22.44 -2.35 17.21
C ASN A 560 -23.06 -2.42 15.81
N GLU A 561 -22.21 -2.61 14.81
CA GLU A 561 -22.60 -3.07 13.48
C GLU A 561 -23.03 -4.54 13.53
N SER A 562 -23.69 -5.01 12.48
CA SER A 562 -24.16 -6.40 12.40
C SER A 562 -23.03 -7.45 12.52
N TRP A 563 -21.78 -7.07 12.20
CA TRP A 563 -20.63 -7.97 12.13
C TRP A 563 -19.68 -7.88 13.34
N ASN A 564 -19.80 -6.87 14.22
CA ASN A 564 -18.88 -6.69 15.36
C ASN A 564 -19.55 -6.67 16.75
N GLY A 565 -20.79 -7.16 16.85
CA GLY A 565 -21.49 -7.27 18.13
C GLY A 565 -20.95 -8.37 19.04
N SER A 566 -20.43 -9.47 18.46
CA SER A 566 -19.88 -10.57 19.24
C SER A 566 -18.43 -10.29 19.65
N VAL A 567 -18.18 -10.23 20.95
CA VAL A 567 -16.83 -10.06 21.52
C VAL A 567 -16.62 -11.14 22.56
N ALA A 568 -15.58 -11.97 22.39
CA ALA A 568 -15.25 -13.04 23.32
C ALA A 568 -14.92 -12.48 24.71
N ALA A 569 -15.02 -13.31 25.75
CA ALA A 569 -14.59 -12.95 27.11
C ALA A 569 -13.14 -12.41 27.10
N ASN A 570 -12.91 -11.28 27.76
CA ASN A 570 -11.66 -10.52 27.80
C ASN A 570 -11.19 -9.98 26.43
N GLY A 571 -12.01 -10.13 25.38
CA GLY A 571 -11.76 -9.60 24.05
C GLY A 571 -12.14 -8.13 23.94
N SER A 572 -11.77 -7.53 22.81
CA SER A 572 -12.12 -6.15 22.49
C SER A 572 -12.47 -5.98 21.02
N THR A 573 -13.26 -4.97 20.72
CA THR A 573 -13.51 -4.46 19.37
C THR A 573 -13.37 -2.95 19.37
N THR A 574 -13.27 -2.35 18.19
CA THR A 574 -13.05 -0.90 18.04
C THR A 574 -13.96 -0.33 16.98
N PHE A 575 -14.39 0.92 17.20
CA PHE A 575 -15.01 1.76 16.19
C PHE A 575 -14.36 3.14 16.20
N GLY A 576 -14.44 3.87 15.10
CA GLY A 576 -13.82 5.19 14.98
C GLY A 576 -14.80 6.24 14.49
N PHE A 577 -14.48 7.50 14.74
CA PHE A 577 -15.28 8.64 14.29
C PHE A 577 -14.41 9.86 13.98
N LEU A 578 -14.93 10.75 13.14
CA LEU A 578 -14.47 12.13 13.01
C LEU A 578 -15.44 13.03 13.77
N ALA A 579 -14.91 13.98 14.52
CA ALA A 579 -15.70 14.97 15.24
C ALA A 579 -15.21 16.40 14.94
N GLY A 580 -16.15 17.34 14.89
CA GLY A 580 -15.85 18.76 14.86
C GLY A 580 -15.51 19.30 16.26
N GLY A 581 -14.81 20.44 16.31
CA GLY A 581 -14.45 21.13 17.56
C GLY A 581 -13.12 20.65 18.18
N THR A 582 -12.85 21.09 19.42
CA THR A 582 -11.63 20.72 20.15
C THR A 582 -11.69 19.26 20.61
N SER A 583 -10.60 18.51 20.42
CA SER A 583 -10.53 17.10 20.80
C SER A 583 -10.77 16.86 22.29
N ALA A 584 -11.60 15.87 22.63
CA ALA A 584 -11.92 15.52 24.00
C ALA A 584 -12.08 14.01 24.18
N THR A 585 -11.79 13.49 25.37
CA THR A 585 -11.96 12.08 25.74
C THR A 585 -12.91 11.96 26.94
N PRO A 586 -14.22 12.18 26.77
CA PRO A 586 -15.18 12.05 27.86
C PRO A 586 -15.27 10.59 28.34
N SER A 587 -15.76 10.41 29.56
CA SER A 587 -16.06 9.08 30.09
C SER A 587 -17.16 8.42 29.26
N ALA A 588 -16.86 7.24 28.71
CA ALA A 588 -17.82 6.43 27.98
C ALA A 588 -18.34 5.29 28.85
N THR A 589 -19.62 5.00 28.74
CA THR A 589 -20.27 3.83 29.34
C THR A 589 -20.57 2.81 28.26
N CYS A 590 -20.57 1.52 28.60
CA CYS A 590 -20.99 0.46 27.67
C CYS A 590 -22.03 -0.46 28.33
N THR A 591 -23.05 -0.84 27.57
CA THR A 591 -24.02 -1.87 27.93
C THR A 591 -24.02 -3.00 26.90
N SER A 592 -24.26 -4.23 27.35
CA SER A 592 -24.50 -5.42 26.52
C SER A 592 -25.90 -5.96 26.85
N PRO A 593 -26.64 -6.50 25.86
CA PRO A 593 -27.87 -7.27 26.11
C PRO A 593 -27.64 -8.50 26.98
#